data_AF-A0AAV6VVR3-F1
#
_entry.id   AF-A0AAV6VVR3-F1
#
_cell.length_a   1.000
_cell.length_b   1.000
_cell.length_c   1.000
_cell.angle_alpha   90.00
_cell.angle_beta   90.00
_cell.angle_gamma   90.00
#
_symmetry.space_group_name_H-M   'P 1'
#
loop_
_entity.id
_entity.type
_entity.pdbx_description
1 polymer ?
#
loop_
_entity_poly.entity_id
_entity_poly.type
_entity_poly.pdbx_seq_one_letter_code
_entity_poly.pdbx_strand_id
1 'polypeptide(L)'
;MFGRSKQKEKSSRTLRVSSWSNSFEAVLEDPIGLKTFTEFLKREFSAENIMFWIACKQYNTLTNKCQMAKLAKEIYDLHLRHGAPEAVNINSHSRQYVLHNLQNPPSDLFMQAEKEIFILMKFDCYQRFLKSEIYNECLAAEKLGKPMPCSYLSASSSPSRTRFRSKSRDRSRIQHTKKANSAHYSSELATPSTEELPANRRSFVTPKRASDIDVLWNRLQQRLDDQRGTELNFDIPDFLCNEDDTSVS
;
A
#
# COMPACT_ATOMS: atom_id res chain seq x y z
N MET A 1 -29.58 -50.15 27.24
CA MET A 1 -29.33 -49.14 26.18
C MET A 1 -28.91 -47.85 26.86
N PHE A 2 -27.62 -47.55 26.90
CA PHE A 2 -27.10 -46.28 27.43
C PHE A 2 -26.92 -45.30 26.27
N GLY A 3 -27.74 -44.24 26.24
CA GLY A 3 -27.63 -43.16 25.28
C GLY A 3 -26.42 -42.28 25.58
N ARG A 4 -25.43 -42.31 24.68
CA ARG A 4 -24.27 -41.41 24.70
C ARG A 4 -24.71 -40.05 24.12
N SER A 5 -24.82 -39.06 24.99
CA SER A 5 -25.04 -37.66 24.62
C SER A 5 -23.91 -37.17 23.70
N LYS A 6 -24.25 -36.74 22.48
CA LYS A 6 -23.31 -36.05 21.58
C LYS A 6 -22.93 -34.71 22.21
N GLN A 7 -21.68 -34.59 22.65
CA GLN A 7 -21.08 -33.29 22.94
C GLN A 7 -21.14 -32.46 21.66
N LYS A 8 -21.89 -31.36 21.73
CA LYS A 8 -21.94 -30.33 20.69
C LYS A 8 -20.61 -29.60 20.75
N GLU A 9 -19.71 -29.99 19.86
CA GLU A 9 -18.40 -29.40 19.64
C GLU A 9 -18.58 -27.89 19.41
N LYS A 10 -18.25 -27.11 20.45
CA LYS A 10 -18.34 -25.65 20.44
C LYS A 10 -17.12 -25.14 19.67
N SER A 11 -17.16 -25.31 18.34
CA SER A 11 -16.19 -24.68 17.44
C SER A 11 -16.27 -23.18 17.66
N SER A 12 -15.28 -22.65 18.37
CA SER A 12 -15.08 -21.21 18.55
C SER A 12 -14.88 -20.62 17.16
N ARG A 13 -15.95 -20.13 16.54
CA ARG A 13 -15.83 -19.28 15.36
C ARG A 13 -15.14 -18.01 15.80
N THR A 14 -13.81 -17.98 15.67
CA THR A 14 -13.05 -16.75 15.82
C THR A 14 -13.62 -15.78 14.80
N LEU A 15 -14.26 -14.73 15.31
CA LEU A 15 -14.84 -13.69 14.48
C LEU A 15 -13.70 -12.95 13.75
N ARG A 16 -13.85 -12.72 12.44
CA ARG A 16 -12.80 -12.25 11.53
C ARG A 16 -12.23 -10.90 11.93
N VAL A 17 -13.08 -9.92 12.24
CA VAL A 17 -12.64 -8.57 12.63
C VAL A 17 -12.09 -8.59 14.05
N SER A 18 -12.69 -9.39 14.93
CA SER A 18 -12.20 -9.56 16.29
C SER A 18 -10.76 -10.11 16.34
N SER A 19 -10.36 -10.95 15.37
CA SER A 19 -9.00 -11.50 15.30
C SER A 19 -7.93 -10.44 14.99
N TRP A 20 -8.30 -9.32 14.37
CA TRP A 20 -7.38 -8.21 14.06
C TRP A 20 -6.75 -7.60 15.30
N SER A 21 -7.38 -7.74 16.48
CA SER A 21 -6.80 -7.28 17.75
C SER A 21 -5.79 -8.25 18.36
N ASN A 22 -5.74 -9.50 17.88
CA ASN A 22 -4.85 -10.52 18.44
C ASN A 22 -3.38 -10.23 18.09
N SER A 23 -3.12 -9.74 16.88
CA SER A 23 -1.77 -9.42 16.40
C SER A 23 -1.83 -8.48 15.20
N PHE A 24 -0.73 -7.77 14.96
CA PHE A 24 -0.62 -6.93 13.76
C PHE A 24 -0.63 -7.80 12.49
N GLU A 25 -0.01 -8.96 12.57
CA GLU A 25 0.01 -9.99 11.54
C GLU A 25 -1.41 -10.40 11.12
N ALA A 26 -2.33 -10.57 12.08
CA ALA A 26 -3.72 -10.91 11.79
C ALA A 26 -4.45 -9.84 10.96
N VAL A 27 -4.07 -8.57 11.09
CA VAL A 27 -4.58 -7.47 10.24
C VAL A 27 -4.04 -7.61 8.83
N LEU A 28 -2.74 -7.88 8.68
CA LEU A 28 -2.06 -7.89 7.38
C LEU A 28 -2.38 -9.15 6.56
N GLU A 29 -2.63 -10.28 7.22
CA GLU A 29 -3.01 -11.55 6.59
C GLU A 29 -4.46 -11.55 6.11
N ASP A 30 -5.32 -10.73 6.71
CA ASP A 30 -6.69 -10.56 6.26
C ASP A 30 -6.78 -9.50 5.14
N PRO A 31 -7.20 -9.84 3.90
CA PRO A 31 -7.37 -8.87 2.83
C PRO A 31 -8.28 -7.68 3.19
N ILE A 32 -9.29 -7.88 4.04
CA ILE A 32 -10.14 -6.77 4.51
C ILE A 32 -9.44 -5.98 5.61
N GLY A 33 -8.73 -6.66 6.52
CA GLY A 33 -7.93 -6.02 7.56
C GLY A 33 -6.88 -5.08 6.96
N LEU A 34 -6.13 -5.57 5.99
CA LEU A 34 -5.11 -4.79 5.28
C LEU A 34 -5.71 -3.57 4.58
N LYS A 35 -6.83 -3.72 3.85
CA LYS A 35 -7.50 -2.58 3.19
C LYS A 35 -7.96 -1.54 4.20
N THR A 36 -8.57 -2.00 5.29
CA THR A 36 -9.09 -1.13 6.36
C THR A 36 -7.94 -0.40 7.05
N PHE A 37 -6.85 -1.09 7.36
CA PHE A 37 -5.64 -0.50 7.94
C PHE A 37 -4.98 0.50 6.99
N THR A 38 -4.95 0.20 5.69
CA THR A 38 -4.40 1.12 4.69
C THR A 38 -5.23 2.39 4.57
N GLU A 39 -6.56 2.28 4.63
CA GLU A 39 -7.45 3.45 4.64
C GLU A 39 -7.27 4.28 5.91
N PHE A 40 -7.07 3.63 7.06
CA PHE A 40 -6.69 4.30 8.30
C PHE A 40 -5.40 5.10 8.12
N LEU A 41 -4.33 4.49 7.59
CA LEU A 41 -3.06 5.17 7.37
C LEU A 41 -3.15 6.34 6.38
N LYS A 42 -4.02 6.26 5.35
CA LYS A 42 -4.24 7.39 4.43
C LYS A 42 -4.83 8.61 5.14
N ARG A 43 -5.76 8.39 6.06
CA ARG A 43 -6.37 9.48 6.86
C ARG A 43 -5.36 10.16 7.77
N GLU A 44 -4.34 9.40 8.19
CA GLU A 44 -3.25 9.89 9.01
C GLU A 44 -2.02 10.31 8.22
N PHE A 45 -2.09 10.36 6.89
CA PHE A 45 -0.99 10.72 6.00
C PHE A 45 0.28 9.89 6.23
N SER A 46 0.11 8.60 6.53
CA SER A 46 1.20 7.65 6.82
C SER A 46 1.08 6.36 5.99
N ALA A 47 0.41 6.43 4.84
CA ALA A 47 0.13 5.29 3.97
C ALA A 47 1.37 4.76 3.25
N GLU A 48 2.42 5.58 3.08
CA GLU A 48 3.68 5.19 2.48
C GLU A 48 4.33 3.98 3.18
N ASN A 49 4.11 3.83 4.49
CA ASN A 49 4.65 2.72 5.28
C ASN A 49 4.07 1.37 4.83
N ILE A 50 2.74 1.28 4.68
CA ILE A 50 2.12 0.02 4.24
C ILE A 50 2.34 -0.23 2.76
N MET A 51 2.39 0.83 1.94
CA MET A 51 2.71 0.73 0.51
C MET A 51 4.10 0.12 0.29
N PHE A 52 5.09 0.64 1.00
CA PHE A 52 6.45 0.11 0.97
C PHE A 52 6.49 -1.35 1.43
N TRP A 53 5.83 -1.68 2.54
CA TRP A 53 5.80 -3.05 3.05
C TRP A 53 5.18 -4.05 2.04
N ILE A 54 4.05 -3.69 1.41
CA ILE A 54 3.43 -4.51 0.36
C ILE A 54 4.37 -4.67 -0.83
N ALA A 55 5.04 -3.60 -1.26
CA ALA A 55 5.98 -3.65 -2.37
C ALA A 55 7.19 -4.56 -2.08
N CYS A 56 7.69 -4.56 -0.83
CA CYS A 56 8.71 -5.51 -0.37
C CYS A 56 8.21 -6.96 -0.44
N LYS A 57 6.98 -7.24 0.02
CA LYS A 57 6.40 -8.58 -0.11
C LYS A 57 6.28 -9.00 -1.57
N GLN A 58 5.84 -8.11 -2.45
CA GLN A 58 5.80 -8.37 -3.89
C GLN A 58 7.19 -8.64 -4.46
N TYR A 59 8.20 -7.91 -4.04
CA TYR A 59 9.58 -8.13 -4.45
C TYR A 59 10.07 -9.53 -4.07
N ASN A 60 9.79 -9.98 -2.84
CA ASN A 60 10.23 -11.28 -2.34
C ASN A 60 9.62 -12.48 -3.10
N THR A 61 8.52 -12.28 -3.84
CA THR A 61 7.93 -13.32 -4.70
C THR A 61 8.60 -13.46 -6.07
N LEU A 62 9.46 -12.51 -6.45
CA LEU A 62 10.10 -12.52 -7.78
C LEU A 62 11.31 -13.44 -7.80
N THR A 63 11.41 -14.26 -8.85
CA THR A 63 12.58 -15.10 -9.15
C THR A 63 13.34 -14.62 -10.39
N ASN A 64 12.67 -13.86 -11.28
CA ASN A 64 13.27 -13.33 -12.49
C ASN A 64 14.12 -12.09 -12.19
N LYS A 65 15.43 -12.18 -12.43
CA LYS A 65 16.41 -11.11 -12.16
C LYS A 65 16.07 -9.77 -12.84
N CYS A 66 15.53 -9.78 -14.06
CA CYS A 66 15.16 -8.55 -14.76
C CYS A 66 13.96 -7.86 -14.09
N GLN A 67 12.94 -8.64 -13.69
CA GLN A 67 11.80 -8.12 -12.94
C GLN A 67 12.21 -7.62 -11.54
N MET A 68 13.12 -8.32 -10.87
CA MET A 68 13.68 -7.90 -9.58
C MET A 68 14.39 -6.56 -9.71
N ALA A 69 15.31 -6.42 -10.67
CA ALA A 69 16.01 -5.16 -10.93
C ALA A 69 15.06 -4.00 -11.21
N LYS A 70 14.01 -4.24 -12.02
CA LYS A 70 13.00 -3.23 -12.32
C LYS A 70 12.23 -2.81 -11.06
N LEU A 71 11.67 -3.77 -10.31
CA LEU A 71 10.86 -3.48 -9.14
C LEU A 71 11.71 -2.88 -7.99
N ALA A 72 12.94 -3.36 -7.79
CA ALA A 72 13.86 -2.80 -6.79
C ALA A 72 14.12 -1.31 -7.04
N LYS A 73 14.34 -0.93 -8.30
CA LYS A 73 14.52 0.46 -8.69
C LYS A 73 13.25 1.29 -8.46
N GLU A 74 12.08 0.77 -8.84
CA GLU A 74 10.79 1.44 -8.60
C GLU A 74 10.55 1.69 -7.10
N ILE A 75 10.77 0.68 -6.25
CA ILE A 75 10.63 0.80 -4.79
C ILE A 75 11.63 1.82 -4.24
N TYR A 76 12.89 1.78 -4.70
CA TYR A 76 13.90 2.72 -4.26
C TYR A 76 13.54 4.16 -4.62
N ASP A 77 13.18 4.43 -5.88
CA ASP A 77 12.86 5.78 -6.36
C ASP A 77 11.60 6.36 -5.67
N LEU A 78 10.64 5.50 -5.33
CA LEU A 78 9.37 5.90 -4.71
C LEU A 78 9.47 6.14 -3.20
N HIS A 79 10.25 5.31 -2.48
CA HIS A 79 10.24 5.27 -1.02
C HIS A 79 11.58 5.54 -0.34
N LEU A 80 12.72 5.27 -0.98
CA LEU A 80 14.02 5.24 -0.30
C LEU A 80 14.99 6.33 -0.78
N ARG A 81 14.85 6.81 -2.02
CA ARG A 81 15.68 7.85 -2.60
C ARG A 81 15.58 9.15 -1.79
N HIS A 82 16.64 9.93 -1.76
CA HIS A 82 16.60 11.26 -1.18
C HIS A 82 15.56 12.13 -1.92
N GLY A 83 14.62 12.73 -1.18
CA GLY A 83 13.50 13.49 -1.76
C GLY A 83 12.45 12.61 -2.44
N ALA A 84 12.39 11.31 -2.11
CA ALA A 84 11.34 10.41 -2.56
C ALA A 84 9.94 10.96 -2.20
N PRO A 85 8.95 10.86 -3.10
CA PRO A 85 7.61 11.41 -2.89
C PRO A 85 6.84 10.70 -1.77
N GLU A 86 7.15 9.43 -1.50
CA GLU A 86 6.54 8.61 -0.45
C GLU A 86 7.65 8.05 0.48
N ALA A 87 8.52 8.95 0.95
CA ALA A 87 9.70 8.59 1.73
C ALA A 87 9.32 7.91 3.06
N VAL A 88 9.82 6.69 3.28
CA VAL A 88 9.60 5.95 4.53
C VAL A 88 10.70 6.20 5.56
N ASN A 89 10.33 6.07 6.84
CA ASN A 89 11.25 6.26 7.95
C ASN A 89 12.05 4.97 8.25
N ILE A 90 13.21 4.83 7.61
CA ILE A 90 14.17 3.74 7.86
C ILE A 90 15.56 4.27 8.21
N ASN A 91 16.35 3.41 8.84
CA ASN A 91 17.75 3.66 9.16
C ASN A 91 18.58 3.93 7.90
N SER A 92 19.57 4.82 8.03
CA SER A 92 20.48 5.19 6.93
C SER A 92 21.23 4.00 6.36
N HIS A 93 21.66 3.07 7.22
CA HIS A 93 22.34 1.84 6.82
C HIS A 93 21.48 0.98 5.89
N SER A 94 20.21 0.77 6.24
CA SER A 94 19.26 -0.01 5.43
C SER A 94 19.02 0.64 4.07
N ARG A 95 18.91 1.98 4.03
CA ARG A 95 18.80 2.75 2.78
C ARG A 95 20.05 2.61 1.90
N GLN A 96 21.25 2.69 2.49
CA GLN A 96 22.52 2.56 1.79
C GLN A 96 22.74 1.16 1.24
N TYR A 97 22.41 0.13 2.03
CA TYR A 97 22.47 -1.26 1.59
C TYR A 97 21.63 -1.49 0.33
N VAL A 98 20.40 -0.97 0.29
CA VAL A 98 19.56 -1.08 -0.89
C VAL A 98 20.22 -0.41 -2.09
N LEU A 99 20.64 0.86 -1.93
CA LEU A 99 21.28 1.64 -3.00
C LEU A 99 22.49 0.92 -3.62
N HIS A 100 23.36 0.35 -2.80
CA HIS A 100 24.57 -0.34 -3.26
C HIS A 100 24.26 -1.58 -4.11
N ASN A 101 23.15 -2.26 -3.84
CA ASN A 101 22.79 -3.52 -4.48
C ASN A 101 21.75 -3.37 -5.60
N LEU A 102 21.32 -2.15 -5.95
CA LEU A 102 20.29 -1.93 -6.98
C LEU A 102 20.64 -2.48 -8.37
N GLN A 103 21.93 -2.55 -8.73
CA GLN A 103 22.36 -3.03 -10.04
C GLN A 103 22.17 -4.55 -10.19
N ASN A 104 22.37 -5.31 -9.12
CA ASN A 104 22.21 -6.75 -9.08
C ASN A 104 21.54 -7.14 -7.75
N PRO A 105 20.22 -6.95 -7.65
CA PRO A 105 19.55 -6.98 -6.37
C PRO A 105 19.31 -8.44 -5.91
N PRO A 106 19.72 -8.80 -4.67
CA PRO A 106 19.45 -10.12 -4.11
C PRO A 106 17.97 -10.27 -3.70
N SER A 107 17.51 -11.50 -3.48
CA SER A 107 16.11 -11.78 -3.10
C SER A 107 15.71 -11.19 -1.75
N ASP A 108 16.67 -10.96 -0.85
CA ASP A 108 16.48 -10.40 0.49
C ASP A 108 16.83 -8.90 0.58
N LEU A 109 16.98 -8.22 -0.57
CA LEU A 109 17.40 -6.80 -0.67
C LEU A 109 16.69 -5.87 0.34
N PHE A 110 15.38 -6.06 0.51
CA PHE A 110 14.56 -5.20 1.37
C PHE A 110 14.29 -5.77 2.76
N MET A 111 14.79 -6.95 3.11
CA MET A 111 14.43 -7.66 4.35
C MET A 111 14.60 -6.80 5.61
N GLN A 112 15.72 -6.09 5.72
CA GLN A 112 16.00 -5.24 6.88
C GLN A 112 15.11 -3.99 6.92
N ALA A 113 14.92 -3.31 5.78
CA ALA A 113 14.06 -2.13 5.68
C ALA A 113 12.58 -2.47 5.90
N GLU A 114 12.12 -3.61 5.37
CA GLU A 114 10.78 -4.16 5.60
C GLU A 114 10.53 -4.39 7.09
N LYS A 115 11.49 -4.99 7.81
CA LYS A 115 11.40 -5.23 9.25
C LYS A 115 11.28 -3.94 10.05
N GLU A 116 12.04 -2.91 9.71
CA GLU A 116 11.98 -1.60 10.37
C GLU A 116 10.59 -0.96 10.22
N ILE A 117 10.04 -0.96 9.00
CA ILE A 117 8.71 -0.40 8.73
C ILE A 117 7.60 -1.24 9.36
N PHE A 118 7.75 -2.56 9.37
CA PHE A 118 6.83 -3.45 10.09
C PHE A 118 6.78 -3.12 11.59
N ILE A 119 7.95 -2.96 12.24
CA ILE A 119 8.05 -2.61 13.65
C ILE A 119 7.44 -1.22 13.91
N LEU A 120 7.75 -0.24 13.06
CA LEU A 120 7.18 1.10 13.14
C LEU A 120 5.65 1.06 13.12
N MET A 121 5.06 0.40 12.12
CA MET A 121 3.60 0.28 12.02
C MET A 121 3.01 -0.49 13.20
N LYS A 122 3.65 -1.58 13.65
CA LYS A 122 3.17 -2.43 14.75
C LYS A 122 3.09 -1.69 16.09
N PHE A 123 4.08 -0.85 16.39
CA PHE A 123 4.16 -0.17 17.69
C PHE A 123 3.57 1.23 17.70
N ASP A 124 3.40 1.88 16.55
CA ASP A 124 2.73 3.18 16.45
C ASP A 124 1.33 3.05 15.81
N CYS A 125 1.27 2.86 14.49
CA CYS A 125 0.04 2.99 13.74
C CYS A 125 -1.02 1.94 14.12
N TYR A 126 -0.61 0.69 14.37
CA TYR A 126 -1.50 -0.40 14.76
C TYR A 126 -2.15 -0.15 16.14
N GLN A 127 -1.41 0.42 17.09
CA GLN A 127 -1.97 0.76 18.41
C GLN A 127 -3.04 1.84 18.31
N ARG A 128 -2.90 2.77 17.37
CA ARG A 128 -3.89 3.81 17.08
C ARG A 128 -5.06 3.26 16.25
N PHE A 129 -4.79 2.37 15.29
CA PHE A 129 -5.80 1.68 14.49
C PHE A 129 -6.81 0.93 15.37
N LEU A 130 -6.37 0.17 16.37
CA LEU A 130 -7.26 -0.57 17.27
C LEU A 130 -8.18 0.32 18.12
N LYS A 131 -7.89 1.62 18.22
CA LYS A 131 -8.70 2.61 18.94
C LYS A 131 -9.52 3.49 18.00
N SER A 132 -9.30 3.37 16.70
CA SER A 132 -9.89 4.23 15.68
C SER A 132 -11.38 3.93 15.45
N GLU A 133 -12.11 4.93 14.98
CA GLU A 133 -13.53 4.78 14.60
C GLU A 133 -13.71 3.73 13.49
N ILE A 134 -12.81 3.71 12.50
CA ILE A 134 -12.85 2.77 11.38
C ILE A 134 -12.79 1.31 11.84
N TYR A 135 -11.95 0.97 12.83
CA TYR A 135 -11.91 -0.37 13.41
C TYR A 135 -13.15 -0.68 14.26
N ASN A 136 -13.60 0.27 15.08
CA ASN A 136 -14.78 0.09 15.93
C ASN A 136 -16.08 -0.12 15.12
N GLU A 137 -16.23 0.59 14.00
CA GLU A 137 -17.35 0.40 13.07
C GLU A 137 -17.34 -0.98 12.42
N CYS A 138 -16.15 -1.47 12.04
CA CYS A 138 -15.95 -2.82 11.53
C CYS A 138 -16.37 -3.89 12.56
N LEU A 139 -15.94 -3.74 13.82
CA LEU A 139 -16.34 -4.63 14.91
C LEU A 139 -17.85 -4.60 15.17
N ALA A 140 -18.46 -3.42 15.10
CA ALA A 140 -19.90 -3.27 15.28
C ALA A 140 -20.69 -3.94 14.14
N ALA A 141 -20.23 -3.80 12.89
CA ALA A 141 -20.82 -4.46 11.73
C ALA A 141 -20.77 -5.99 11.88
N GLU A 142 -19.63 -6.54 12.28
CA GLU A 142 -19.46 -7.97 12.55
C GLU A 142 -20.44 -8.48 13.62
N LYS A 143 -20.55 -7.78 14.76
CA LYS A 143 -21.48 -8.14 15.84
C LYS A 143 -22.94 -8.10 15.42
N LEU A 144 -23.31 -7.19 14.53
CA LEU A 144 -24.67 -7.04 14.00
C LEU A 144 -24.94 -7.93 12.78
N GLY A 145 -23.97 -8.71 12.31
CA GLY A 145 -24.08 -9.50 11.07
C GLY A 145 -24.32 -8.63 9.82
N LYS A 146 -23.94 -7.35 9.88
CA LYS A 146 -24.07 -6.40 8.78
C LYS A 146 -22.86 -6.52 7.85
N PRO A 147 -23.01 -6.18 6.56
CA PRO A 147 -21.86 -6.06 5.69
C PRO A 147 -20.89 -5.01 6.26
N MET A 148 -19.60 -5.29 6.12
CA MET A 148 -18.55 -4.35 6.51
C MET A 148 -18.78 -2.99 5.87
N PRO A 149 -18.53 -1.87 6.56
CA PRO A 149 -18.86 -0.56 6.03
C PRO A 149 -18.13 -0.32 4.70
N CYS A 150 -18.91 -0.25 3.63
CA CYS A 150 -18.40 -0.19 2.25
C CYS A 150 -17.69 1.15 1.95
N SER A 151 -17.90 2.19 2.79
CA SER A 151 -17.23 3.48 2.70
C SER A 151 -15.71 3.40 2.83
N TYR A 152 -15.17 2.33 3.42
CA TYR A 152 -13.73 2.09 3.55
C TYR A 152 -13.15 1.18 2.45
N LEU A 153 -14.03 0.56 1.64
CA LEU A 153 -13.67 -0.43 0.62
C LEU A 153 -13.97 0.04 -0.81
N SER A 154 -14.72 1.13 -0.99
CA SER A 154 -14.99 1.74 -2.28
C SER A 154 -14.78 3.25 -2.20
N ALA A 155 -13.81 3.75 -2.96
CA ALA A 155 -13.58 5.18 -3.15
C ALA A 155 -14.72 5.79 -4.00
N SER A 156 -15.87 6.06 -3.39
CA SER A 156 -16.86 7.01 -3.92
C SER A 156 -17.89 7.41 -2.86
N SER A 157 -17.53 8.31 -1.96
CA SER A 157 -18.45 9.37 -1.54
C SER A 157 -17.66 10.52 -0.94
N SER A 158 -17.78 11.68 -1.58
CA SER A 158 -17.27 12.95 -1.05
C SER A 158 -17.78 13.17 0.37
N PRO A 159 -16.98 13.79 1.27
CA PRO A 159 -17.49 14.16 2.58
C PRO A 159 -18.62 15.18 2.38
N SER A 160 -19.84 14.75 2.67
CA SER A 160 -21.00 15.62 2.77
C SER A 160 -20.69 16.70 3.81
N ARG A 161 -20.34 17.90 3.33
CA ARG A 161 -20.29 19.12 4.15
C ARG A 161 -21.58 19.18 4.96
N THR A 162 -21.48 18.97 6.27
CA THR A 162 -22.53 19.32 7.20
C THR A 162 -22.71 20.84 7.09
N ARG A 163 -23.80 21.25 6.44
CA ARG A 163 -24.24 22.64 6.38
C ARG A 163 -24.59 23.07 7.81
N PHE A 164 -23.66 23.71 8.49
CA PHE A 164 -23.99 24.53 9.64
C PHE A 164 -24.86 25.69 9.15
N ARG A 165 -26.15 25.59 9.43
CA ARG A 165 -27.17 26.58 9.08
C ARG A 165 -27.08 27.72 10.11
N SER A 166 -26.24 28.71 9.87
CA SER A 166 -26.24 29.94 10.66
C SER A 166 -27.39 30.84 10.19
N LYS A 167 -28.32 31.11 11.11
CA LYS A 167 -29.44 32.04 10.94
C LYS A 167 -28.93 33.46 10.71
N SER A 168 -29.61 34.12 9.77
CA SER A 168 -29.66 35.55 9.46
C SER A 168 -29.35 36.50 10.64
N ARG A 169 -28.50 37.49 10.38
CA ARG A 169 -28.70 38.86 10.89
C ARG A 169 -28.42 39.87 9.77
N ASP A 170 -29.47 40.60 9.51
CA ASP A 170 -29.62 41.79 8.68
C ASP A 170 -28.72 42.94 9.15
N ARG A 171 -28.13 43.68 8.20
CA ARG A 171 -27.81 45.10 8.32
C ARG A 171 -27.37 45.68 6.97
N SER A 172 -28.29 46.43 6.36
CA SER A 172 -28.07 47.43 5.32
C SER A 172 -27.12 48.56 5.77
N ARG A 173 -26.27 49.09 4.87
CA ARG A 173 -25.98 50.54 4.66
C ARG A 173 -24.88 50.80 3.59
N ILE A 174 -25.34 51.22 2.41
CA ILE A 174 -24.84 52.24 1.45
C ILE A 174 -23.43 52.84 1.68
N GLN A 175 -22.56 52.84 0.64
CA GLN A 175 -22.10 54.05 -0.10
C GLN A 175 -21.04 53.78 -1.19
N HIS A 176 -21.32 54.32 -2.38
CA HIS A 176 -20.42 54.54 -3.53
C HIS A 176 -19.44 55.69 -3.27
N THR A 177 -18.24 55.64 -3.90
CA THR A 177 -17.58 56.70 -4.71
C THR A 177 -16.19 56.16 -5.15
N LYS A 178 -15.93 55.92 -6.46
CA LYS A 178 -15.38 56.79 -7.54
C LYS A 178 -13.91 57.26 -7.40
N LYS A 179 -13.13 56.95 -8.46
CA LYS A 179 -11.91 57.61 -9.02
C LYS A 179 -10.62 57.49 -8.19
N ALA A 180 -9.40 57.51 -8.74
CA ALA A 180 -8.78 57.42 -10.08
C ALA A 180 -7.25 57.45 -9.88
N ASN A 181 -6.48 57.21 -10.97
CA ASN A 181 -5.07 57.58 -11.23
C ASN A 181 -3.98 56.75 -10.51
N SER A 182 -2.75 56.55 -11.02
CA SER A 182 -2.06 56.71 -12.33
C SER A 182 -0.58 56.31 -12.08
N ALA A 183 0.14 56.00 -13.16
CA ALA A 183 1.61 55.96 -13.35
C ALA A 183 2.37 54.74 -12.77
N HIS A 184 2.97 53.89 -13.62
CA HIS A 184 4.23 54.06 -14.38
C HIS A 184 5.48 54.24 -13.49
N TYR A 185 6.28 53.18 -13.39
CA TYR A 185 7.74 53.26 -13.47
C TYR A 185 8.28 51.93 -13.98
N SER A 186 8.75 51.94 -15.23
CA SER A 186 9.56 50.87 -15.82
C SER A 186 11.02 51.08 -15.44
N SER A 187 11.74 50.00 -15.17
CA SER A 187 13.17 49.94 -15.47
C SER A 187 13.56 48.49 -15.76
N GLU A 188 13.78 48.23 -17.05
CA GLU A 188 14.47 47.07 -17.57
C GLU A 188 15.96 47.12 -17.20
N LEU A 189 16.57 45.96 -16.96
CA LEU A 189 17.97 45.69 -17.21
C LEU A 189 18.09 44.24 -17.68
N ALA A 190 18.54 44.09 -18.91
CA ALA A 190 18.72 42.83 -19.61
C ALA A 190 20.06 42.16 -19.25
N THR A 191 20.07 40.83 -19.19
CA THR A 191 21.25 39.98 -19.40
C THR A 191 20.84 38.71 -20.17
N PRO A 192 21.77 38.06 -20.90
CA PRO A 192 21.45 37.32 -22.12
C PRO A 192 21.36 35.80 -21.95
N SER A 193 20.53 35.21 -22.81
CA SER A 193 20.67 33.95 -23.55
C SER A 193 21.29 32.73 -22.86
N THR A 194 20.44 31.74 -22.58
CA THR A 194 20.84 30.32 -22.56
C THR A 194 19.81 29.50 -23.34
N GLU A 195 20.30 28.74 -24.32
CA GLU A 195 19.54 27.87 -25.21
C GLU A 195 18.65 26.87 -24.44
N GLU A 196 17.37 26.82 -24.80
CA GLU A 196 16.46 25.74 -24.40
C GLU A 196 16.69 24.49 -25.28
N LEU A 197 17.04 23.37 -24.65
CA LEU A 197 16.83 22.03 -25.21
C LEU A 197 15.47 21.49 -24.72
N PRO A 198 14.66 20.84 -25.57
CA PRO A 198 13.29 20.50 -25.22
C PRO A 198 13.27 19.37 -24.18
N ALA A 199 12.75 19.69 -22.99
CA ALA A 199 12.40 18.71 -21.98
C ALA A 199 11.29 17.81 -22.53
N ASN A 200 11.65 16.61 -23.00
CA ASN A 200 10.73 15.50 -23.18
C ASN A 200 10.26 15.04 -21.79
N ARG A 201 9.36 15.82 -21.20
CA ARG A 201 8.70 15.52 -19.94
C ARG A 201 7.68 14.43 -20.24
N ARG A 202 8.14 13.17 -20.33
CA ARG A 202 7.25 12.02 -20.09
C ARG A 202 6.65 12.26 -18.72
N SER A 203 5.38 12.67 -18.72
CA SER A 203 4.55 12.79 -17.54
C SER A 203 4.55 11.44 -16.84
N PHE A 204 5.38 11.30 -15.81
CA PHE A 204 5.26 10.22 -14.86
C PHE A 204 3.95 10.45 -14.12
N VAL A 205 2.91 9.75 -14.58
CA VAL A 205 1.65 9.65 -13.84
C VAL A 205 1.96 8.85 -12.59
N THR A 206 2.04 9.54 -11.46
CA THR A 206 2.09 8.88 -10.15
C THR A 206 0.71 8.31 -9.84
N PRO A 207 0.58 7.02 -9.51
CA PRO A 207 -0.69 6.46 -9.09
C PRO A 207 -0.99 6.91 -7.64
N LYS A 208 -2.00 7.77 -7.47
CA LYS A 208 -2.43 8.34 -6.18
C LYS A 208 -3.71 7.67 -5.64
N ARG A 209 -4.10 6.47 -6.09
CA ARG A 209 -5.46 5.95 -5.85
C ARG A 209 -5.48 4.69 -5.01
N ALA A 210 -6.56 4.52 -4.26
CA ALA A 210 -6.88 3.29 -3.52
C ALA A 210 -6.84 2.02 -4.39
N SER A 211 -7.04 2.16 -5.72
CA SER A 211 -6.91 1.07 -6.70
C SER A 211 -5.51 0.46 -6.76
N ASP A 212 -4.47 1.21 -6.40
CA ASP A 212 -3.09 0.77 -6.58
C ASP A 212 -2.71 -0.28 -5.52
N ILE A 213 -3.26 -0.17 -4.31
CA ILE A 213 -3.12 -1.17 -3.24
C ILE A 213 -3.84 -2.46 -3.61
N ASP A 214 -5.08 -2.35 -4.11
CA ASP A 214 -5.84 -3.52 -4.55
C ASP A 214 -5.11 -4.26 -5.67
N VAL A 215 -4.53 -3.53 -6.62
CA VAL A 215 -3.73 -4.11 -7.70
C VAL A 215 -2.47 -4.78 -7.16
N LEU A 216 -1.72 -4.12 -6.28
CA LEU A 216 -0.50 -4.69 -5.69
C LEU A 216 -0.80 -5.93 -4.84
N TRP A 217 -1.85 -5.87 -4.02
CA TRP A 217 -2.28 -6.97 -3.16
C TRP A 217 -2.84 -8.13 -3.96
N ASN A 218 -3.68 -7.89 -4.97
CA ASN A 218 -4.18 -8.95 -5.84
C ASN A 218 -3.03 -9.62 -6.61
N ARG A 219 -2.04 -8.85 -7.08
CA ARG A 219 -0.84 -9.40 -7.72
C ARG A 219 0.00 -10.22 -6.75
N LEU A 220 0.14 -9.77 -5.50
CA LEU A 220 0.86 -10.52 -4.46
C LEU A 220 0.13 -11.83 -4.15
N GLN A 221 -1.18 -11.77 -3.94
CA GLN A 221 -2.02 -12.92 -3.64
C GLN A 221 -2.00 -13.95 -4.77
N GLN A 222 -2.16 -13.52 -6.02
CA GLN A 222 -2.08 -14.39 -7.19
C GLN A 222 -0.75 -15.15 -7.24
N ARG A 223 0.37 -14.47 -6.98
CA ARG A 223 1.70 -15.13 -6.96
C ARG A 223 1.87 -16.11 -5.80
N LEU A 224 1.34 -15.79 -4.63
CA LEU A 224 1.38 -16.69 -3.48
C LEU A 224 0.52 -17.94 -3.72
N ASP A 225 -0.63 -17.80 -4.39
CA ASP A 225 -1.49 -18.91 -4.77
C ASP A 225 -0.85 -19.77 -5.89
N ASP A 226 -0.17 -19.14 -6.85
CA ASP A 226 0.61 -19.84 -7.89
C ASP A 226 1.74 -20.69 -7.26
N GLN A 227 2.41 -20.20 -6.21
CA GLN A 227 3.44 -20.96 -5.49
C GLN A 227 2.87 -22.13 -4.67
N ARG A 228 1.61 -22.08 -4.24
CA ARG A 228 0.91 -23.19 -3.59
C ARG A 228 0.34 -24.20 -4.59
N GLY A 229 0.11 -23.79 -5.83
CA GLY A 229 -0.41 -24.62 -6.92
C GLY A 229 0.65 -25.46 -7.65
N THR A 230 1.94 -25.24 -7.39
CA THR A 230 3.05 -25.98 -8.03
C THR A 230 3.46 -27.27 -7.29
N GLU A 231 2.72 -27.74 -6.29
CA GLU A 231 2.73 -29.16 -5.90
C GLU A 231 1.99 -30.01 -6.95
N LEU A 232 2.39 -29.89 -8.22
CA LEU A 232 2.07 -30.88 -9.24
C LEU A 232 3.17 -31.93 -9.17
N ASN A 233 2.78 -33.18 -8.89
CA ASN A 233 3.60 -34.37 -9.01
C ASN A 233 4.55 -34.22 -10.21
N PHE A 234 5.85 -34.13 -9.93
CA PHE A 234 6.86 -34.43 -10.92
C PHE A 234 6.85 -35.95 -11.12
N ASP A 235 5.83 -36.46 -11.82
CA ASP A 235 6.02 -37.68 -12.57
C ASP A 235 7.03 -37.32 -13.66
N ILE A 236 8.28 -37.75 -13.42
CA ILE A 236 9.36 -37.66 -14.39
C ILE A 236 8.83 -38.28 -15.67
N PRO A 237 8.80 -37.55 -16.79
CA PRO A 237 8.33 -38.11 -18.05
C PRO A 237 9.20 -39.31 -18.45
N ASP A 238 8.57 -40.43 -18.79
CA ASP A 238 9.23 -41.69 -19.19
C ASP A 238 10.25 -41.55 -20.34
N PHE A 239 10.25 -40.41 -21.07
CA PHE A 239 11.21 -40.13 -22.13
C PHE A 239 12.65 -39.88 -21.63
N LEU A 240 12.87 -39.70 -20.32
CA LEU A 240 14.22 -39.62 -19.73
C LEU A 240 14.76 -40.98 -19.25
N CYS A 241 13.98 -42.06 -19.34
CA CYS A 241 14.38 -43.37 -18.82
C CYS A 241 14.86 -44.38 -19.86
N ASN A 242 14.89 -44.08 -21.16
CA ASN A 242 15.42 -45.04 -22.13
C ASN A 242 16.18 -44.39 -23.29
N GLU A 243 17.10 -45.19 -23.83
CA GLU A 243 17.93 -45.07 -25.04
C GLU A 243 19.37 -44.58 -24.71
N ASP A 244 20.45 -45.35 -24.84
CA ASP A 244 20.66 -46.63 -25.54
C ASP A 244 21.88 -47.40 -25.01
N ASP A 245 21.71 -48.70 -24.81
CA ASP A 245 22.73 -49.69 -25.14
C ASP A 245 22.71 -49.86 -26.67
N THR A 246 23.79 -49.50 -27.38
CA THR A 246 24.36 -50.40 -28.43
C THR A 246 25.71 -49.90 -29.01
N SER A 247 26.72 -50.72 -28.75
CA SER A 247 27.84 -51.14 -29.61
C SER A 247 28.53 -50.13 -30.56
N VAL A 248 29.84 -49.96 -30.36
CA VAL A 248 30.81 -49.93 -31.46
C VAL A 248 32.03 -50.79 -31.09
N SER A 249 32.18 -51.87 -31.88
CA SER A 249 33.39 -52.61 -32.30
C SER A 249 34.36 -53.20 -31.27
#